data_AF-A0A559V7F8-F1
#
_entry.id   AF-A0A559V7F8-F1
#
_cell.length_a   1.000
_cell.length_b   1.000
_cell.length_c   1.000
_cell.angle_alpha   90.00
_cell.angle_beta   90.00
_cell.angle_gamma   90.00
#
_symmetry.space_group_name_H-M   'P 1'
#
loop_
_entity.id
_entity.type
_entity.pdbx_description
1 polymer ?
#
loop_
_entity_poly.entity_id
_entity_poly.type
_entity_poly.pdbx_seq_one_letter_code
_entity_poly.pdbx_strand_id
1 'polypeptide(L)'
;MTSRATRAKLIGCSIGALTAATLALSASPASASGTYSGQAYVYGAGAFSNDWDDEGILSTGTNTASNATCLWQKILWADGNLTSASDIDGVFGSQTKAATKAWQSDWEANPDGVVGKETFGKAGDWLRDTDGDGAVDTYIGTAHSISVSRDDQGRYHFYDGDGNGRIAGYDYRTCS
;
A
#
# COMPACT_ATOMS: atom_id res chain seq x y z
N MET A 1 -62.49 17.19 38.50
CA MET A 1 -61.27 18.02 38.44
C MET A 1 -61.13 18.49 36.99
N THR A 2 -61.66 19.67 36.59
CA THR A 2 -60.91 20.94 36.42
C THR A 2 -59.58 20.74 35.65
N SER A 3 -59.19 21.46 34.59
CA SER A 3 -59.69 22.63 33.87
C SER A 3 -58.70 22.94 32.73
N ARG A 4 -59.24 23.39 31.58
CA ARG A 4 -58.72 24.41 30.64
C ARG A 4 -57.37 24.26 29.89
N ALA A 5 -57.49 24.52 28.59
CA ALA A 5 -56.46 24.87 27.62
C ALA A 5 -55.62 26.11 28.01
N THR A 6 -54.42 26.25 27.43
CA THR A 6 -53.95 27.52 26.81
C THR A 6 -52.81 27.20 25.83
N ARG A 7 -52.97 27.66 24.58
CA ARG A 7 -51.90 27.72 23.56
C ARG A 7 -50.97 28.89 23.91
N ALA A 8 -49.66 28.67 23.95
CA ALA A 8 -48.67 29.74 23.96
C ALA A 8 -47.86 29.68 22.67
N LYS A 9 -48.12 30.64 21.77
CA LYS A 9 -47.18 31.03 20.71
C LYS A 9 -46.09 31.87 21.36
N LEU A 10 -44.83 31.50 21.19
CA LEU A 10 -43.70 32.41 21.36
C LEU A 10 -43.00 32.53 20.01
N ILE A 11 -43.18 33.70 19.41
CA ILE A 11 -42.34 34.23 18.34
C ILE A 11 -41.11 34.82 19.04
N GLY A 12 -39.93 34.37 18.63
CA GLY A 12 -38.66 34.94 19.08
C GLY A 12 -37.60 34.74 17.99
N CYS A 13 -37.46 35.76 17.13
CA CYS A 13 -36.31 35.91 16.25
C CYS A 13 -35.09 36.30 17.08
N SER A 14 -34.00 35.54 16.97
CA SER A 14 -32.66 36.09 17.14
C SER A 14 -31.66 35.31 16.27
N ILE A 15 -31.30 35.99 15.20
CA ILE A 15 -30.10 35.97 14.36
C ILE A 15 -28.92 35.14 14.91
N GLY A 16 -28.40 34.27 14.04
CA GLY A 16 -26.95 34.11 13.86
C GLY A 16 -26.29 32.94 14.58
N ALA A 17 -26.09 31.85 13.85
CA ALA A 17 -24.83 31.10 13.93
C ALA A 17 -24.57 30.49 12.54
N LEU A 18 -23.51 30.96 11.89
CA LEU A 18 -22.91 30.32 10.72
C LEU A 18 -22.49 28.91 11.13
N THR A 19 -23.30 27.90 10.84
CA THR A 19 -22.82 26.52 10.91
C THR A 19 -22.05 26.26 9.63
N ALA A 20 -20.73 26.20 9.80
CA ALA A 20 -19.72 25.90 8.81
C ALA A 20 -20.20 24.82 7.82
N ALA A 21 -20.00 25.09 6.53
CA ALA A 21 -19.99 24.04 5.53
C ALA A 21 -18.89 23.05 5.92
N THR A 22 -19.27 21.95 6.56
CA THR A 22 -18.38 20.79 6.69
C THR A 22 -18.17 20.28 5.28
N LEU A 23 -17.03 20.63 4.69
CA LEU A 23 -16.51 20.00 3.50
C LEU A 23 -16.28 18.53 3.88
N ALA A 24 -17.30 17.69 3.73
CA ALA A 24 -17.13 16.27 3.80
C ALA A 24 -16.22 15.91 2.63
N LEU A 25 -14.92 15.71 2.88
CA LEU A 25 -14.08 14.96 1.97
C LEU A 25 -14.70 13.57 1.92
N SER A 26 -15.59 13.34 0.96
CA SER A 26 -15.88 12.00 0.50
C SER A 26 -14.56 11.46 0.01
N ALA A 27 -13.85 10.70 0.83
CA ALA A 27 -12.79 9.83 0.35
C ALA A 27 -13.49 8.93 -0.67
N SER A 28 -13.31 9.20 -1.96
CA SER A 28 -13.68 8.25 -2.99
C SER A 28 -13.06 6.92 -2.57
N PRO A 29 -13.80 5.81 -2.57
CA PRO A 29 -13.19 4.52 -2.26
C PRO A 29 -11.99 4.37 -3.19
N ALA A 30 -10.82 4.16 -2.60
CA ALA A 30 -9.62 3.80 -3.34
C ALA A 30 -10.02 2.63 -4.26
N SER A 31 -9.73 2.76 -5.55
CA SER A 31 -10.20 1.75 -6.50
C SER A 31 -9.45 0.45 -6.18
N ALA A 32 -10.20 -0.62 -5.90
CA ALA A 32 -9.67 -1.96 -5.70
C ALA A 32 -8.86 -2.38 -6.94
N SER A 33 -7.55 -2.16 -6.91
CA SER A 33 -6.64 -2.40 -8.03
C SER A 33 -5.70 -3.59 -7.76
N GLY A 34 -5.83 -4.20 -6.58
CA GLY A 34 -5.32 -5.53 -6.25
C GLY A 34 -6.04 -6.57 -7.10
N THR A 35 -5.38 -7.04 -8.16
CA THR A 35 -5.98 -7.96 -9.15
C THR A 35 -6.48 -9.27 -8.55
N TYR A 36 -5.80 -9.84 -7.54
CA TYR A 36 -6.23 -11.09 -6.90
C TYR A 36 -6.89 -10.87 -5.54
N SER A 37 -6.31 -10.02 -4.67
CA SER A 37 -6.88 -9.71 -3.34
C SER A 37 -8.13 -8.82 -3.40
N GLY A 38 -8.33 -8.06 -4.47
CA GLY A 38 -9.39 -7.04 -4.56
C GLY A 38 -9.17 -5.84 -3.63
N GLN A 39 -7.97 -5.69 -3.05
CA GLN A 39 -7.64 -4.60 -2.13
C GLN A 39 -7.02 -3.41 -2.86
N ALA A 40 -7.06 -2.24 -2.23
CA ALA A 40 -6.40 -1.04 -2.76
C ALA A 40 -4.89 -0.97 -2.40
N TYR A 41 -4.42 -1.89 -1.55
CA TYR A 41 -3.07 -1.91 -0.99
C TYR A 41 -2.49 -3.31 -1.06
N VAL A 42 -1.17 -3.40 -1.04
CA VAL A 42 -0.45 -4.61 -0.61
C VAL A 42 -0.91 -4.93 0.81
N TYR A 43 -1.41 -6.14 1.01
CA TYR A 43 -2.26 -6.51 2.12
C TYR A 43 -1.73 -7.75 2.84
N GLY A 44 -2.17 -7.95 4.08
CA GLY A 44 -1.82 -9.12 4.86
C GLY A 44 -2.78 -9.35 6.01
N ALA A 45 -2.92 -10.61 6.42
CA ALA A 45 -3.74 -10.99 7.56
C ALA A 45 -3.23 -12.28 8.20
N GLY A 46 -3.28 -12.35 9.53
CA GLY A 46 -2.79 -13.53 10.25
C GLY A 46 -1.26 -13.61 10.22
N ALA A 47 -0.71 -14.78 9.90
CA ALA A 47 0.74 -14.98 9.83
C ALA A 47 1.33 -14.20 8.63
N PHE A 48 2.42 -13.46 8.85
CA PHE A 48 2.98 -12.62 7.79
C PHE A 48 3.64 -13.41 6.65
N SER A 49 4.00 -14.67 6.88
CA SER A 49 4.79 -15.50 5.96
C SER A 49 4.10 -15.76 4.61
N ASN A 50 2.80 -15.51 4.51
CA ASN A 50 2.04 -15.69 3.27
C ASN A 50 1.27 -14.42 2.87
N ASP A 51 1.59 -13.26 3.45
CA ASP A 51 0.81 -12.05 3.22
C ASP A 51 0.82 -11.60 1.75
N TRP A 52 1.92 -11.79 1.03
CA TRP A 52 2.05 -11.29 -0.34
C TRP A 52 1.66 -12.33 -1.42
N ASP A 53 0.86 -13.35 -1.10
CA ASP A 53 0.53 -14.43 -2.04
C ASP A 53 -0.66 -14.13 -2.99
N ASP A 54 -1.40 -13.05 -2.76
CA ASP A 54 -2.59 -12.65 -3.54
C ASP A 54 -2.55 -11.19 -4.05
N GLU A 55 -1.34 -10.67 -4.30
CA GLU A 55 -1.14 -9.25 -4.59
C GLU A 55 -1.39 -8.79 -6.03
N GLY A 56 -1.83 -7.54 -6.17
CA GLY A 56 -2.15 -6.92 -7.46
C GLY A 56 -1.00 -6.87 -8.46
N ILE A 57 -1.36 -6.96 -9.74
CA ILE A 57 -0.38 -6.98 -10.83
C ILE A 57 0.35 -5.64 -10.92
N LEU A 58 1.68 -5.67 -11.01
CA LEU A 58 2.51 -4.52 -11.38
C LEU A 58 3.19 -4.79 -12.73
N SER A 59 3.02 -3.86 -13.67
CA SER A 59 3.66 -3.95 -14.98
C SER A 59 3.72 -2.59 -15.66
N THR A 60 4.29 -2.56 -16.87
CA THR A 60 4.26 -1.39 -17.76
C THR A 60 2.84 -0.96 -18.19
N GLY A 61 1.80 -1.75 -17.89
CA GLY A 61 0.41 -1.43 -18.23
C GLY A 61 -0.59 -1.53 -17.07
N THR A 62 -0.16 -1.92 -15.86
CA THR A 62 -1.05 -2.11 -14.70
C THR A 62 -0.33 -1.62 -13.45
N ASN A 63 -1.02 -0.80 -12.63
CA ASN A 63 -0.46 -0.16 -11.44
C ASN A 63 0.90 0.51 -11.69
N THR A 64 1.11 0.98 -12.93
CA THR A 64 2.40 1.41 -13.48
C THR A 64 3.03 2.57 -12.73
N ALA A 65 2.24 3.45 -12.11
CA ALA A 65 2.75 4.52 -11.28
C ALA A 65 2.04 4.45 -9.93
N SER A 66 2.66 3.80 -8.95
CA SER A 66 2.03 3.49 -7.67
C SER A 66 3.04 3.33 -6.53
N ASN A 67 2.57 3.48 -5.29
CA ASN A 67 3.37 3.14 -4.11
C ASN A 67 3.65 1.64 -4.01
N ALA A 68 2.77 0.77 -4.50
CA ALA A 68 3.06 -0.67 -4.61
C ALA A 68 4.21 -0.95 -5.59
N THR A 69 4.31 -0.21 -6.69
CA THR A 69 5.47 -0.26 -7.59
C THR A 69 6.74 0.24 -6.91
N CYS A 70 6.63 1.27 -6.07
CA CYS A 70 7.75 1.76 -5.27
C CYS A 70 8.23 0.71 -4.26
N LEU A 71 7.32 0.00 -3.58
CA LEU A 71 7.67 -1.15 -2.75
C LEU A 71 8.39 -2.23 -3.56
N TRP A 72 7.90 -2.55 -4.77
CA TRP A 72 8.55 -3.53 -5.63
C TRP A 72 9.97 -3.11 -6.04
N GLN A 73 10.18 -1.85 -6.40
CA GLN A 73 11.53 -1.34 -6.68
C GLN A 73 12.43 -1.38 -5.44
N LYS A 74 11.90 -1.19 -4.22
CA LYS A 74 12.66 -1.41 -2.98
C LYS A 74 13.09 -2.87 -2.83
N ILE A 75 12.22 -3.83 -3.15
CA ILE A 75 12.54 -5.26 -3.14
C ILE A 75 13.63 -5.57 -4.17
N LEU A 76 13.49 -5.07 -5.40
CA LEU A 76 14.53 -5.21 -6.43
C LEU A 76 15.88 -4.64 -5.97
N TRP A 77 15.87 -3.50 -5.28
CA TRP A 77 17.09 -2.91 -4.70
C TRP A 77 17.65 -3.73 -3.53
N ALA A 78 16.78 -4.26 -2.67
CA ALA A 78 17.16 -5.15 -1.58
C ALA A 78 17.82 -6.43 -2.10
N ASP A 79 17.40 -6.92 -3.27
CA ASP A 79 17.96 -8.11 -3.92
C ASP A 79 19.01 -7.80 -5.00
N GLY A 80 19.52 -6.57 -5.05
CA GLY A 80 20.61 -6.19 -5.94
C GLY A 80 20.27 -6.13 -7.44
N ASN A 81 19.00 -6.28 -7.80
CA ASN A 81 18.48 -6.18 -9.17
C ASN A 81 18.25 -4.73 -9.61
N LEU A 82 18.09 -3.80 -8.65
CA LEU A 82 18.29 -2.36 -8.86
C LEU A 82 19.48 -1.90 -8.02
N THR A 83 20.42 -1.18 -8.62
CA THR A 83 21.69 -0.84 -7.96
C THR A 83 21.69 0.51 -7.27
N SER A 84 20.74 1.39 -7.61
CA SER A 84 20.62 2.72 -7.01
C SER A 84 19.29 2.89 -6.32
N ALA A 85 19.32 3.43 -5.10
CA ALA A 85 18.09 3.80 -4.39
C ALA A 85 17.36 4.97 -5.07
N SER A 86 18.06 5.76 -5.89
CA SER A 86 17.45 6.84 -6.69
C SER A 86 16.54 6.34 -7.82
N ASP A 87 16.63 5.06 -8.17
CA ASP A 87 15.81 4.46 -9.24
C ASP A 87 14.45 3.97 -8.68
N ILE A 88 14.20 4.19 -7.39
CA ILE A 88 12.94 3.86 -6.70
C ILE A 88 11.98 5.05 -6.84
N ASP A 89 11.52 5.29 -8.05
CA ASP A 89 10.64 6.40 -8.38
C ASP A 89 9.14 6.04 -8.26
N GLY A 90 8.80 4.76 -8.12
CA GLY A 90 7.43 4.25 -8.13
C GLY A 90 6.80 4.15 -9.53
N VAL A 91 7.61 4.15 -10.60
CA VAL A 91 7.18 4.00 -12.00
C VAL A 91 7.72 2.71 -12.60
N PHE A 92 6.82 1.83 -13.02
CA PHE A 92 7.13 0.55 -13.63
C PHE A 92 7.49 0.73 -15.11
N GLY A 93 8.67 1.32 -15.36
CA GLY A 93 9.22 1.53 -16.68
C GLY A 93 9.93 0.31 -17.27
N SER A 94 10.65 0.52 -18.38
CA SER A 94 11.47 -0.53 -19.01
C SER A 94 12.58 -1.04 -18.10
N GLN A 95 13.19 -0.16 -17.29
CA GLN A 95 14.21 -0.53 -16.32
C GLN A 95 13.64 -1.48 -15.26
N THR A 96 12.54 -1.10 -14.61
CA THR A 96 11.87 -1.92 -13.60
C THR A 96 11.41 -3.25 -14.19
N LYS A 97 10.90 -3.27 -15.43
CA LYS A 97 10.54 -4.51 -16.13
C LYS A 97 11.76 -5.43 -16.34
N ALA A 98 12.89 -4.88 -16.76
CA ALA A 98 14.11 -5.66 -16.97
C ALA A 98 14.65 -6.21 -15.63
N ALA A 99 14.69 -5.38 -14.59
CA ALA A 99 15.10 -5.80 -13.24
C ALA A 99 14.15 -6.85 -12.65
N THR A 100 12.84 -6.71 -12.87
CA THR A 100 11.84 -7.72 -12.46
C THR A 100 12.10 -9.06 -13.15
N LYS A 101 12.41 -9.05 -14.44
CA LYS A 101 12.72 -10.27 -15.18
C LYS A 101 14.00 -10.96 -14.68
N ALA A 102 15.03 -10.17 -14.35
CA ALA A 102 16.27 -10.67 -13.76
C ALA A 102 15.99 -11.30 -12.39
N TRP A 103 15.30 -10.57 -11.51
CA TRP A 103 14.86 -11.07 -10.21
C TRP A 103 14.06 -12.38 -10.36
N GLN A 104 13.05 -12.42 -11.22
CA GLN A 104 12.27 -13.64 -11.44
C GLN A 104 13.14 -14.84 -11.87
N SER A 105 14.21 -14.60 -12.65
CA SER A 105 15.14 -15.65 -13.05
C SER A 105 15.99 -16.16 -11.87
N ASP A 106 16.44 -15.26 -11.00
CA ASP A 106 17.24 -15.60 -9.80
C ASP A 106 16.41 -16.38 -8.77
N TRP A 107 15.12 -16.09 -8.69
CA TRP A 107 14.19 -16.64 -7.70
C TRP A 107 13.33 -17.79 -8.23
N GLU A 108 13.67 -18.35 -9.39
CA GLU A 108 12.96 -19.47 -10.02
C GLU A 108 11.44 -19.20 -10.20
N ALA A 109 11.09 -17.98 -10.57
CA ALA A 109 9.75 -17.57 -11.00
C ALA A 109 9.68 -17.49 -12.53
N ASN A 110 8.48 -17.40 -13.11
CA ASN A 110 8.35 -17.16 -14.55
C ASN A 110 8.94 -15.78 -14.95
N PRO A 111 9.99 -15.69 -15.79
CA PRO A 111 10.69 -14.43 -16.08
C PRO A 111 10.01 -13.62 -17.19
N ASP A 112 8.76 -13.20 -16.96
CA ASP A 112 7.95 -12.40 -17.88
C ASP A 112 8.10 -10.87 -17.69
N GLY A 113 8.69 -10.44 -16.57
CA GLY A 113 8.84 -9.04 -16.18
C GLY A 113 7.54 -8.40 -15.69
N VAL A 114 6.57 -9.21 -15.25
CA VAL A 114 5.30 -8.79 -14.66
C VAL A 114 5.24 -9.31 -13.22
N VAL A 115 5.01 -8.41 -12.27
CA VAL A 115 4.82 -8.82 -10.88
C VAL A 115 3.37 -9.25 -10.71
N GLY A 116 3.15 -10.48 -10.27
CA GLY A 116 1.85 -10.99 -9.85
C GLY A 116 2.01 -11.94 -8.67
N LYS A 117 0.98 -12.72 -8.35
CA LYS A 117 0.94 -13.61 -7.17
C LYS A 117 2.19 -14.46 -6.95
N GLU A 118 2.77 -15.03 -8.01
CA GLU A 118 3.95 -15.90 -7.89
C GLU A 118 5.19 -15.08 -7.53
N THR A 119 5.36 -13.92 -8.17
CA THR A 119 6.51 -13.04 -7.94
C THR A 119 6.42 -12.39 -6.55
N PHE A 120 5.26 -11.85 -6.17
CA PHE A 120 5.06 -11.29 -4.84
C PHE A 120 5.12 -12.35 -3.75
N GLY A 121 4.53 -13.53 -3.95
CA GLY A 121 4.58 -14.63 -2.98
C GLY A 121 6.02 -15.07 -2.69
N LYS A 122 6.84 -15.25 -3.73
CA LYS A 122 8.27 -15.57 -3.57
C LYS A 122 9.04 -14.49 -2.83
N ALA A 123 8.72 -13.22 -3.03
CA ALA A 123 9.30 -12.15 -2.22
C ALA A 123 8.78 -12.22 -0.77
N GLY A 124 7.50 -12.51 -0.58
CA GLY A 124 6.86 -12.69 0.73
C GLY A 124 7.54 -13.73 1.63
N ASP A 125 8.12 -14.79 1.04
CA ASP A 125 8.91 -15.81 1.76
C ASP A 125 10.13 -15.22 2.51
N TRP A 126 10.54 -13.98 2.20
CA TRP A 126 11.66 -13.27 2.81
C TRP A 126 11.26 -12.20 3.82
N LEU A 127 9.96 -12.10 4.12
CA LEU A 127 9.47 -11.35 5.27
C LEU A 127 9.92 -12.03 6.57
N ARG A 128 10.25 -11.22 7.57
CA ARG A 128 10.75 -11.65 8.88
C ARG A 128 10.19 -10.79 9.99
N ASP A 129 10.11 -11.43 11.15
CA ASP A 129 9.99 -10.85 12.47
C ASP A 129 11.35 -11.03 13.13
N THR A 130 12.08 -9.93 13.33
CA THR A 130 13.48 -9.95 13.79
C THR A 130 13.57 -9.68 15.29
N ASP A 131 12.59 -8.98 15.88
CA ASP A 131 12.54 -8.69 17.31
C ASP A 131 11.72 -9.71 18.13
N GLY A 132 10.94 -10.57 17.47
CA GLY A 132 10.20 -11.70 18.03
C GLY A 132 8.85 -11.33 18.63
N ASP A 133 8.28 -10.18 18.27
CA ASP A 133 6.97 -9.73 18.79
C ASP A 133 5.76 -10.31 18.03
N GLY A 134 6.01 -11.07 16.96
CA GLY A 134 5.02 -11.70 16.10
C GLY A 134 4.55 -10.83 14.93
N ALA A 135 5.05 -9.60 14.79
CA ALA A 135 4.78 -8.72 13.67
C ALA A 135 5.94 -8.73 12.67
N VAL A 136 5.60 -8.54 11.39
CA VAL A 136 6.62 -8.36 10.35
C VAL A 136 7.30 -7.00 10.53
N ASP A 137 8.63 -7.00 10.53
CA ASP A 137 9.46 -5.80 10.67
C ASP A 137 10.49 -5.62 9.55
N THR A 138 10.80 -6.71 8.82
CA THR A 138 11.94 -6.75 7.91
C THR A 138 11.65 -7.60 6.69
N TYR A 139 12.06 -7.11 5.52
CA TYR A 139 12.31 -7.92 4.33
C TYR A 139 13.82 -8.13 4.21
N ILE A 140 14.26 -9.39 4.17
CA ILE A 140 15.69 -9.74 4.06
C ILE A 140 16.00 -10.05 2.60
N GLY A 141 16.51 -9.04 1.89
CA GLY A 141 17.03 -9.21 0.54
C GLY A 141 18.48 -9.71 0.52
N THR A 142 18.94 -10.14 -0.65
CA THR A 142 20.29 -10.70 -0.84
C THR A 142 21.41 -9.68 -0.68
N ALA A 143 21.14 -8.40 -0.98
CA ALA A 143 22.11 -7.30 -0.88
C ALA A 143 21.83 -6.37 0.31
N HIS A 144 20.56 -6.11 0.62
CA HIS A 144 20.14 -5.21 1.69
C HIS A 144 18.93 -5.77 2.44
N SER A 145 18.80 -5.41 3.71
CA SER A 145 17.55 -5.56 4.46
C SER A 145 16.78 -4.24 4.42
N ILE A 146 15.46 -4.30 4.25
CA ILE A 146 14.59 -3.12 4.30
C ILE A 146 13.56 -3.29 5.40
N SER A 147 13.28 -2.21 6.12
CA SER A 147 12.20 -2.18 7.10
C SER A 147 10.85 -2.12 6.40
N VAL A 148 9.97 -3.04 6.77
CA VAL A 148 8.57 -3.10 6.35
C VAL A 148 7.71 -3.34 7.59
N SER A 149 6.47 -2.90 7.57
CA SER A 149 5.54 -3.21 8.67
C SER A 149 4.12 -3.35 8.16
N ARG A 150 3.27 -4.00 8.94
CA ARG A 150 1.84 -4.17 8.64
C ARG A 150 1.01 -3.50 9.73
N ASP A 151 0.08 -2.64 9.34
CA ASP A 151 -0.83 -2.00 10.30
C ASP A 151 -2.02 -2.88 10.71
N ASP A 152 -2.85 -2.38 11.62
CA ASP A 152 -4.06 -3.06 12.11
C ASP A 152 -5.14 -3.25 11.04
N GLN A 153 -5.05 -2.51 9.93
CA GLN A 153 -5.90 -2.67 8.75
C GLN A 153 -5.29 -3.64 7.73
N GLY A 154 -4.15 -4.27 8.04
CA GLY A 154 -3.46 -5.22 7.18
C GLY A 154 -2.68 -4.56 6.04
N ARG A 155 -2.49 -3.24 6.02
CA ARG A 155 -1.77 -2.55 4.94
C ARG A 155 -0.28 -2.57 5.20
N TYR A 156 0.50 -2.79 4.15
CA TYR A 156 1.95 -2.74 4.23
C TYR A 156 2.51 -1.32 4.14
N HIS A 157 3.43 -1.02 5.06
CA HIS A 157 4.22 0.19 5.15
C HIS A 157 5.69 -0.11 4.87
N PHE A 158 6.40 0.85 4.29
CA PHE A 158 7.83 0.76 4.01
C PHE A 158 8.43 2.17 3.93
N TYR A 159 9.77 2.25 3.93
CA TYR A 159 10.48 3.50 3.64
C TYR A 159 10.95 3.53 2.19
N ASP A 160 10.69 4.62 1.46
CA ASP A 160 11.12 4.78 0.06
C ASP A 160 12.64 5.00 -0.08
N GLY A 161 13.09 5.38 -1.29
CA GLY A 161 14.50 5.70 -1.56
C GLY A 161 15.03 6.92 -0.79
N ASP A 162 14.14 7.85 -0.44
CA ASP A 162 14.44 9.10 0.29
C ASP A 162 14.31 8.94 1.81
N GLY A 163 13.86 7.77 2.30
CA GLY A 163 13.63 7.50 3.72
C GLY A 163 12.29 8.02 4.25
N ASN A 164 11.33 8.33 3.37
CA ASN A 164 9.98 8.70 3.78
C ASN A 164 9.09 7.46 3.93
N GLY A 165 8.27 7.43 4.99
CA GLY A 165 7.31 6.35 5.22
C GLY A 165 6.16 6.38 4.20
N ARG A 166 5.85 5.22 3.62
CA ARG A 166 4.83 5.04 2.58
C ARG A 166 3.94 3.85 2.90
N ILE A 167 2.65 3.97 2.56
CA ILE A 167 1.74 2.83 2.47
C ILE A 167 1.76 2.33 1.02
N ALA A 168 1.91 1.02 0.81
CA ALA A 168 2.00 0.37 -0.49
C ALA A 168 0.64 0.27 -1.21
N GLY A 169 0.07 1.41 -1.59
CA GLY A 169 -1.17 1.51 -2.37
C GLY A 169 -0.97 1.34 -3.88
N TYR A 170 -1.97 0.78 -4.54
CA TYR A 170 -1.96 0.53 -5.99
C TYR A 170 -2.41 1.73 -6.83
N ASP A 171 -3.25 2.61 -6.30
CA ASP A 171 -3.96 3.66 -7.05
C ASP A 171 -3.42 5.08 -6.84
N TYR A 172 -2.31 5.22 -6.10
CA TYR A 172 -1.61 6.49 -5.93
C TYR A 172 -0.09 6.29 -5.86
N ARG A 173 0.65 7.33 -6.27
CA ARG A 173 2.11 7.40 -6.21
C ARG A 173 2.53 8.61 -5.41
N THR A 174 3.42 8.41 -4.44
CA THR A 174 4.00 9.45 -3.59
C THR A 174 5.52 9.37 -3.47
N CYS A 175 6.15 8.32 -4.00
CA CYS A 175 7.59 8.24 -4.18
C CYS A 175 8.05 9.19 -5.29
N SER A 176 9.23 9.79 -5.10
CA SER A 176 9.84 10.79 -6.01
C SER A 176 11.08 10.28 -6.69
#